data_AF-A0A367LVV0-F1
#
_entry.id   AF-A0A367LVV0-F1
#
_cell.length_a   1.000
_cell.length_b   1.000
_cell.length_c   1.000
_cell.angle_alpha   90.00
_cell.angle_beta   90.00
_cell.angle_gamma   90.00
#
_symmetry.space_group_name_H-M   'P 1'
#
loop_
_entity.id
_entity.type
_entity.pdbx_description
1 polymer ?
#
loop_
_entity_poly.entity_id
_entity_poly.type
_entity_poly.pdbx_seq_one_letter_code
_entity_poly.pdbx_strand_id
1 'polypeptide(L)' 'MTELARLKFYATQPHPCSYLPEEQATTLFLDPSQPMDTQLYASLSEVGFRRSGDHLYRP' A
#
# COMPACT_ATOMS: atom_id res chain seq x y z
N MET A 1 -11.00 -3.90 17.75
CA MET A 1 -9.55 -3.60 17.80
C MET A 1 -9.03 -3.79 16.40
N THR A 2 -8.63 -2.72 15.71
CA THR A 2 -8.43 -2.68 14.26
C THR A 2 -7.18 -3.46 13.85
N GLU A 3 -7.39 -4.55 13.11
CA GLU A 3 -6.41 -5.54 12.66
C GLU A 3 -5.27 -4.95 11.80
N LEU A 4 -5.53 -3.79 11.17
CA LEU A 4 -4.57 -3.04 10.34
C LEU A 4 -3.31 -2.60 11.10
N ALA A 5 -3.37 -2.42 12.43
CA ALA A 5 -2.24 -1.92 13.22
C ALA A 5 -1.07 -2.92 13.36
N ARG A 6 -1.23 -4.17 12.91
CA ARG A 6 -0.18 -5.22 12.93
C ARG A 6 0.49 -5.46 11.58
N LEU A 7 0.05 -4.77 10.54
CA LEU A 7 0.57 -4.94 9.18
C LEU A 7 1.91 -4.24 9.03
N LYS A 8 2.84 -4.90 8.33
CA LYS A 8 4.14 -4.33 7.98
C LYS A 8 4.05 -3.71 6.59
N PHE A 9 4.59 -2.51 6.48
CA PHE A 9 4.64 -1.77 5.23
C PHE A 9 6.06 -1.36 4.89
N TYR A 10 6.39 -1.36 3.61
CA TYR A 10 7.62 -0.83 3.05
C TYR A 10 7.30 0.39 2.20
N ALA A 11 8.15 1.41 2.24
CA ALA A 11 8.00 2.59 1.43
C ALA A 11 9.14 2.68 0.42
N THR A 12 8.85 3.13 -0.81
CA THR A 12 9.92 3.51 -1.75
C THR A 12 10.67 4.72 -1.21
N GLN A 13 11.84 5.02 -1.79
CA GLN A 13 12.41 6.36 -1.58
C GLN A 13 11.50 7.42 -2.22
N PRO A 14 11.50 8.66 -1.68
CA PRO A 14 10.86 9.80 -2.33
C PRO A 14 11.38 9.98 -3.76
N HIS A 15 10.47 10.23 -4.68
CA HIS A 15 10.77 10.48 -6.09
C HIS A 15 9.83 11.56 -6.64
N PRO A 16 10.17 12.25 -7.75
CA PRO A 16 9.27 13.22 -8.36
C PRO A 16 7.91 12.62 -8.68
N CYS A 17 6.83 13.30 -8.28
CA CYS A 17 5.48 12.83 -8.55
C CYS A 17 5.15 12.99 -10.04
N SER A 18 4.72 11.89 -10.68
CA SER A 18 4.42 11.89 -12.12
C SER A 18 3.20 12.75 -12.50
N TYR A 19 2.31 13.05 -11.55
CA TYR A 19 1.09 13.82 -11.78
C TYR A 19 1.19 15.27 -11.32
N LEU A 20 2.04 15.54 -10.32
CA LEU A 20 2.17 16.84 -9.67
C LEU A 20 3.64 17.26 -9.73
N PRO A 21 4.03 18.11 -10.70
CA PRO A 21 5.44 18.39 -11.00
C PRO A 21 6.26 18.96 -9.82
N GLU A 22 5.60 19.59 -8.86
CA GLU A 22 6.24 20.24 -7.70
C GLU A 22 6.21 19.36 -6.44
N GLU A 23 5.64 18.17 -6.52
CA GLU A 23 5.46 17.27 -5.39
C GLU A 23 6.37 16.04 -5.49
N GLN A 24 6.70 15.46 -4.33
CA GLN A 24 7.33 14.15 -4.27
C GLN A 24 6.29 13.08 -3.94
N ALA A 25 6.41 11.94 -4.61
CA ALA A 25 5.62 10.75 -4.36
C ALA A 25 6.43 9.71 -3.58
N THR A 26 5.74 8.87 -2.84
CA THR A 26 6.29 7.68 -2.19
C THR A 26 5.22 6.62 -2.20
N THR A 27 5.56 5.41 -2.65
CA THR A 27 4.61 4.31 -2.69
C THR A 27 4.79 3.42 -1.47
N LEU A 28 3.71 3.15 -0.76
CA LEU A 28 3.62 2.17 0.32
C LEU A 28 3.27 0.80 -0.25
N PHE A 29 3.99 -0.23 0.17
CA PHE A 29 3.75 -1.63 -0.17
C PHE A 29 3.44 -2.41 1.11
N LEU A 30 2.45 -3.30 1.06
CA LEU A 30 2.25 -4.31 2.10
C LEU A 30 3.34 -5.38 2.00
N ASP A 31 3.81 -5.88 3.14
CA ASP A 31 4.70 -7.04 3.21
C ASP A 31 4.09 -8.24 2.45
N PRO A 32 4.75 -8.75 1.39
CA PRO A 32 4.24 -9.86 0.59
C PRO A 32 4.11 -11.17 1.38
N SER A 33 4.80 -11.30 2.52
CA SER A 33 4.69 -12.46 3.39
C SER A 33 3.42 -12.45 4.26
N GLN A 34 2.69 -11.32 4.29
CA GLN A 34 1.43 -11.22 5.00
C GLN A 34 0.36 -12.11 4.33
N PRO A 35 -0.25 -13.05 5.07
CA PRO A 35 -1.38 -13.81 4.55
C PRO A 35 -2.50 -12.88 4.14
N MET A 36 -2.96 -13.03 2.90
CA MET A 36 -4.05 -12.21 2.36
C MET A 36 -5.37 -12.95 2.51
N ASP A 37 -6.28 -12.39 3.29
CA ASP A 37 -7.68 -12.80 3.29
C ASP A 37 -8.55 -11.75 2.59
N THR A 38 -9.76 -12.17 2.20
CA THR A 38 -10.70 -11.34 1.45
C THR A 38 -11.16 -10.10 2.23
N GLN A 39 -11.28 -10.20 3.56
CA GLN A 39 -11.74 -9.10 4.41
C GLN A 39 -10.64 -8.04 4.58
N LEU A 40 -9.40 -8.47 4.83
CA LEU A 40 -8.23 -7.61 4.86
C LEU A 40 -8.03 -6.90 3.52
N TYR A 41 -8.15 -7.63 2.41
CA TYR A 41 -8.08 -7.04 1.07
C TYR A 41 -9.17 -5.98 0.86
N ALA A 42 -10.41 -6.26 1.26
CA ALA A 42 -11.51 -5.31 1.15
C ALA A 42 -11.23 -4.03 1.96
N SER A 43 -10.81 -4.17 3.23
CA SER A 43 -10.43 -3.03 4.08
C SER A 43 -9.26 -2.22 3.51
N LEU A 44 -8.25 -2.88 2.94
CA LEU A 44 -7.11 -2.20 2.31
C LEU A 44 -7.52 -1.44 1.04
N SER A 45 -8.43 -2.02 0.25
CA SER A 45 -8.96 -1.39 -0.97
C SER A 45 -9.75 -0.13 -0.65
N GLU A 46 -10.53 -0.12 0.44
CA GLU A 46 -11.27 1.06 0.91
C GLU A 46 -10.35 2.23 1.29
N VAL A 47 -9.13 1.95 1.75
CA VAL A 47 -8.12 2.98 2.09
C VAL A 47 -7.11 3.25 0.98
N GLY A 48 -7.41 2.82 -0.24
CA GLY A 48 -6.69 3.20 -1.46
C GLY A 48 -5.52 2.29 -1.85
N PHE A 49 -5.36 1.12 -1.24
CA PHE A 49 -4.44 0.11 -1.76
C PHE A 49 -4.98 -0.53 -3.04
N ARG A 50 -4.06 -0.85 -3.94
CA ARG A 50 -4.29 -1.49 -5.24
C ARG A 50 -3.44 -2.75 -5.32
N ARG A 51 -3.87 -3.72 -6.12
CA ARG A 51 -3.19 -5.00 -6.29
C ARG A 51 -2.52 -5.11 -7.66
N SER A 52 -1.26 -5.55 -7.68
CA SER A 52 -0.51 -5.93 -8.88
C SER A 52 0.15 -7.29 -8.64
N GLY A 53 -0.42 -8.35 -9.22
CA GLY A 53 -0.03 -9.72 -8.90
C GLY A 53 -0.25 -10.02 -7.42
N ASP A 54 0.81 -10.40 -6.72
CA ASP A 54 0.79 -10.69 -5.28
C ASP A 54 1.15 -9.48 -4.41
N HIS A 55 1.43 -8.33 -5.02
CA HIS A 55 1.78 -7.11 -4.30
C HIS A 55 0.57 -6.21 -4.11
N LEU A 56 0.41 -5.68 -2.91
CA LEU A 56 -0.54 -4.62 -2.57
C LEU A 56 0.21 -3.33 -2.29
N TYR A 57 -0.22 -2.24 -2.91
CA TYR A 57 0.47 -0.96 -2.83
C TYR A 57 -0.48 0.24 -2.85
N ARG A 58 -0.02 1.37 -2.29
CA ARG A 58 -0.72 2.66 -2.34
C ARG A 58 0.29 3.74 -2.77
N PRO A 59 0.08 4.39 -3.93
CA PRO A 59 0.96 5.45 -4.42
C PRO A 59 0.81 6.76 -3.64
#